data_AF-A0A7K7WNQ8-F1
#
_entry.id   AF-A0A7K7WNQ8-F1
#
_cell.length_a   1.000
_cell.length_b   1.000
_cell.length_c   1.000
_cell.angle_alpha   90.00
_cell.angle_beta   90.00
_cell.angle_gamma   90.00
#
_symmetry.space_group_name_H-M   'P 1'
#
loop_
_entity.id
_entity.type
_entity.pdbx_description
1 polymer ?
#
loop_
_entity_poly.entity_id
_entity_poly.type
_entity_poly.pdbx_seq_one_letter_code
_entity_poly.pdbx_strand_id
1 'polypeptide(L)'
;QMLRLHLPDPPADSEEDEEEEEEGAASQSSRGSIPMDPEHVELVKRTMAGVRLPSRGVPAWARALSEEQWQEAVRRALQARHG
;
A
#
# COMPACT_ATOMS: atom_id res chain seq x y z
N GLN A 1 23.61 1.17 9.81
CA GLN A 1 22.42 2.01 9.56
C GLN A 1 21.30 1.12 9.03
N MET A 2 20.22 0.87 9.78
CA MET A 2 19.06 0.10 9.28
C MET A 2 18.12 1.05 8.56
N LEU A 3 17.85 0.80 7.28
CA LEU A 3 16.83 1.52 6.52
C LEU A 3 15.47 1.11 7.07
N ARG A 4 14.90 1.93 7.95
CA ARG A 4 13.52 1.77 8.40
C ARG A 4 12.62 2.13 7.22
N LEU A 5 12.07 1.11 6.56
CA LEU A 5 11.04 1.30 5.54
C LEU A 5 9.77 1.78 6.25
N HIS A 6 9.55 3.10 6.22
CA HIS A 6 8.30 3.69 6.64
C HIS A 6 7.31 3.56 5.49
N LEU A 7 6.48 2.51 5.53
CA LEU A 7 5.32 2.45 4.66
C LEU A 7 4.30 3.46 5.20
N PRO A 8 3.75 4.37 4.39
CA PRO A 8 2.68 5.26 4.85
C PRO A 8 1.54 4.43 5.43
N ASP A 9 0.92 4.95 6.48
CA ASP A 9 -0.33 4.38 6.99
C ASP A 9 -1.32 4.26 5.83
N PRO A 10 -2.02 3.13 5.72
CA PRO A 10 -3.05 2.98 4.69
C PRO A 10 -4.02 4.17 4.80
N PRO A 11 -4.52 4.69 3.66
CA PRO A 11 -5.44 5.82 3.68
C PRO A 11 -6.63 5.51 4.61
N ALA A 12 -7.08 6.52 5.36
CA ALA A 12 -8.26 6.39 6.20
C ALA A 12 -9.46 6.02 5.33
N ASP A 13 -10.22 5.00 5.74
CA ASP A 13 -11.43 4.55 5.07
C ASP A 13 -12.43 5.72 4.99
N SER A 14 -12.82 6.12 3.76
CA SER A 14 -13.79 7.19 3.53
C SER A 14 -15.21 6.64 3.63
N GLU A 15 -15.89 7.02 4.69
CA GLU A 15 -17.30 6.77 4.97
C GLU A 15 -18.12 7.88 4.28
N GLU A 16 -18.78 7.57 3.16
CA GLU A 16 -19.78 8.46 2.56
C GLU A 16 -21.05 7.63 2.29
N ASP A 17 -21.82 7.38 3.34
CA ASP A 17 -23.28 7.50 3.31
C ASP A 17 -23.80 7.76 4.73
N GLU A 18 -24.59 8.81 4.86
CA GLU A 18 -24.96 9.54 6.07
C GLU A 18 -26.22 8.94 6.73
N GLU A 19 -26.23 8.54 8.01
CA GLU A 19 -27.44 8.65 8.87
C GLU A 19 -27.07 8.78 10.38
N GLU A 20 -27.34 9.97 10.91
CA GLU A 20 -27.66 10.37 12.29
C GLU A 20 -26.56 10.48 13.39
N GLU A 21 -26.54 11.68 13.96
CA GLU A 21 -25.62 12.27 14.92
C GLU A 21 -25.72 11.64 16.33
N GLU A 22 -24.62 11.11 16.88
CA GLU A 22 -24.17 11.44 18.24
C GLU A 22 -22.79 10.84 18.56
N GLU A 23 -21.89 11.70 19.04
CA GLU A 23 -20.72 11.37 19.87
C GLU A 23 -19.69 10.35 19.34
N GLY A 24 -18.67 10.89 18.67
CA GLY A 24 -17.34 10.28 18.58
C GLY A 24 -17.19 9.21 17.51
N ALA A 25 -16.95 9.64 16.27
CA ALA A 25 -16.63 8.76 15.16
C ALA A 25 -15.26 8.07 15.38
N ALA A 26 -15.27 6.97 16.14
CA ALA A 26 -14.29 5.91 15.97
C ALA A 26 -14.51 5.36 14.56
N SER A 27 -13.65 5.79 13.62
CA SER A 27 -13.63 5.32 12.23
C SER A 27 -13.81 3.80 12.23
N GLN A 28 -14.94 3.35 11.68
CA GLN A 28 -15.25 1.94 11.60
C GLN A 28 -14.30 1.38 10.55
N SER A 29 -13.12 0.95 11.00
CA SER A 29 -12.11 0.26 10.19
C SER A 29 -12.83 -0.63 9.19
N SER A 30 -12.60 -0.41 7.87
CA SER A 30 -13.10 -1.30 6.84
C SER A 30 -12.40 -2.64 7.03
N ARG A 31 -12.96 -3.46 7.93
CA ARG A 31 -12.53 -4.84 8.20
C ARG A 31 -12.74 -5.73 6.97
N GLY A 32 -13.38 -5.22 5.92
CA GLY A 32 -13.52 -5.84 4.61
C GLY A 32 -12.40 -5.39 3.69
N SER A 33 -11.30 -6.14 3.64
CA SER A 33 -10.44 -6.13 2.45
C SER A 33 -11.27 -6.72 1.31
N ILE A 34 -11.86 -5.87 0.46
CA ILE A 34 -12.59 -6.31 -0.73
C ILE A 34 -11.54 -6.55 -1.81
N PRO A 35 -11.27 -7.81 -2.19
CA PRO A 35 -10.32 -8.08 -3.24
C PRO A 35 -10.83 -7.49 -4.55
N MET A 36 -9.97 -6.80 -5.28
CA MET A 36 -10.31 -6.35 -6.63
C MET A 36 -10.57 -7.57 -7.51
N ASP A 37 -11.61 -7.47 -8.34
CA ASP A 37 -11.99 -8.53 -9.27
C ASP A 37 -10.77 -8.95 -10.13
N PRO A 38 -10.53 -10.26 -10.30
CA PRO A 38 -9.35 -10.76 -11.00
C PRO A 38 -9.27 -10.29 -12.46
N GLU A 39 -10.39 -10.14 -13.17
CA GLU A 39 -10.38 -9.61 -14.54
C GLU A 39 -9.99 -8.12 -14.53
N HIS A 40 -10.45 -7.39 -13.52
CA HIS A 40 -10.10 -5.99 -13.33
C HIS A 40 -8.60 -5.80 -13.00
N VAL A 41 -8.02 -6.71 -12.22
CA VAL A 41 -6.57 -6.76 -11.97
C VAL A 41 -5.79 -6.98 -13.27
N GLU A 42 -6.20 -7.94 -14.09
CA GLU A 42 -5.53 -8.21 -15.36
C GLU A 42 -5.67 -7.06 -16.36
N LEU A 43 -6.82 -6.37 -16.36
CA LEU A 43 -7.03 -5.15 -17.15
C LEU A 43 -6.07 -4.03 -16.73
N VAL A 44 -5.95 -3.77 -15.43
CA VAL A 44 -5.02 -2.76 -14.90
C VAL A 44 -3.59 -3.15 -15.27
N LYS A 45 -3.18 -4.40 -15.07
CA LYS A 45 -1.83 -4.88 -15.44
C LYS A 45 -1.54 -4.68 -16.92
N ARG A 46 -2.45 -5.10 -17.81
CA ARG A 46 -2.30 -4.95 -19.26
C ARG A 46 -2.16 -3.48 -19.66
N THR A 47 -2.97 -2.62 -19.06
CA THR A 47 -2.97 -1.18 -19.36
C THR A 47 -1.68 -0.53 -18.84
N MET A 48 -1.29 -0.84 -17.61
CA MET A 48 -0.06 -0.32 -16.99
C MET A 48 1.21 -0.79 -17.69
N ALA A 49 1.22 -1.98 -18.31
CA ALA A 49 2.33 -2.43 -19.14
C ALA A 49 2.60 -1.51 -20.35
N GLY A 50 1.59 -0.78 -20.83
CA GLY A 50 1.72 0.22 -21.89
C GLY A 50 2.14 1.60 -21.40
N VAL A 51 2.09 1.85 -20.09
CA VAL A 51 2.47 3.13 -19.48
C VAL A 51 3.97 3.14 -19.26
N ARG A 52 4.67 4.02 -19.98
CA ARG A 52 6.07 4.32 -19.69
C ARG A 52 6.14 5.25 -18.49
N LEU A 53 6.57 4.71 -17.36
CA LEU A 53 6.98 5.58 -16.26
C LEU A 53 8.09 6.51 -16.77
N PRO A 54 8.00 7.82 -16.51
CA PRO A 54 9.11 8.71 -16.81
C PRO A 54 10.36 8.17 -16.11
N SER A 55 11.52 8.34 -16.72
CA SER A 55 12.81 7.92 -16.15
C SER A 55 13.19 8.80 -14.95
N ARG A 56 12.32 8.91 -13.94
CA ARG A 56 12.73 9.25 -12.60
C ARG A 56 13.52 8.05 -12.11
N GLY A 57 14.82 8.14 -12.36
CA GLY A 57 15.78 7.09 -12.06
C GLY A 57 15.58 6.60 -10.64
N VAL A 58 15.72 5.28 -10.49
CA VAL A 58 15.74 4.62 -9.18
C VAL A 58 16.62 5.45 -8.24
N PRO A 59 16.08 5.97 -7.12
CA PRO A 59 16.84 6.79 -6.20
C PRO A 59 18.14 6.08 -5.77
N ALA A 60 19.21 6.83 -5.50
CA ALA A 60 20.51 6.25 -5.17
C ALA A 60 20.46 5.25 -4.00
N TRP A 61 19.59 5.50 -3.01
CA TRP A 61 19.38 4.58 -1.89
C TRP A 61 18.75 3.25 -2.32
N ALA A 62 17.84 3.25 -3.30
CA ALA A 62 17.19 2.05 -3.81
C ALA A 62 18.12 1.24 -4.72
N ARG A 63 19.12 1.89 -5.33
CA ARG A 63 20.20 1.21 -6.08
C ARG A 63 21.25 0.58 -5.15
N ALA A 64 21.40 1.11 -3.95
CA ALA A 64 22.36 0.61 -2.96
C ALA A 64 21.81 -0.57 -2.12
N LEU A 65 20.50 -0.82 -2.19
CA LEU A 65 19.85 -1.92 -1.49
C LEU A 65 19.90 -3.18 -2.35
N SER A 66 20.32 -4.31 -1.79
CA SER A 66 20.16 -5.59 -2.49
C SER A 66 18.71 -6.04 -2.48
N GLU A 67 18.33 -6.87 -3.46
CA GLU A 67 16.98 -7.45 -3.54
C GLU A 67 16.63 -8.21 -2.25
N GLU A 68 17.57 -8.99 -1.70
CA GLU A 68 17.37 -9.71 -0.43
C GLU A 68 17.15 -8.77 0.75
N GLN A 69 17.86 -7.63 0.81
CA GLN A 69 17.69 -6.63 1.86
C GLN A 69 16.33 -5.91 1.73
N TRP A 70 15.89 -5.66 0.50
CA TRP A 70 14.56 -5.10 0.24
C TRP A 70 13.45 -6.07 0.68
N GLN A 71 13.52 -7.33 0.24
CA GLN A 71 12.53 -8.35 0.58
C GLN A 71 12.45 -8.56 2.09
N GLU A 72 13.58 -8.55 2.79
CA GLU A 72 13.60 -8.66 4.25
C GLU A 72 12.95 -7.45 4.93
N ALA A 73 13.21 -6.23 4.44
CA ALA A 73 12.60 -5.01 4.96
C ALA A 73 11.08 -5.01 4.79
N VAL A 74 10.59 -5.44 3.62
CA VAL A 74 9.15 -5.58 3.33
C VAL A 74 8.53 -6.67 4.20
N ARG A 75 9.15 -7.84 4.29
CA ARG A 75 8.68 -8.96 5.12
C ARG A 75 8.52 -8.55 6.58
N ARG A 76 9.51 -7.84 7.14
CA ARG A 76 9.44 -7.34 8.53
C ARG A 76 8.34 -6.30 8.72
N ALA A 77 8.19 -5.36 7.78
CA ALA A 77 7.13 -4.36 7.84
C ALA A 77 5.72 -4.99 7.72
N LEU A 78 5.60 -6.13 7.02
CA LEU A 78 4.39 -6.94 6.95
C LEU A 78 4.17 -7.81 8.20
N GLN A 79 5.23 -8.32 8.83
CA GLN A 79 5.06 -9.07 10.09
C GLN A 79 4.65 -8.16 11.24
N ALA A 80 5.22 -6.95 11.33
CA ALA A 80 4.93 -5.99 12.41
C ALA A 80 3.49 -5.46 12.41
N ARG A 81 2.74 -5.61 11.31
CA ARG A 81 1.32 -5.23 11.20
C ARG A 81 0.35 -6.39 11.46
N HIS A 82 0.83 -7.62 11.39
CA HIS A 82 0.03 -8.84 11.54
C HIS A 82 0.29 -9.55 12.87
N GLY A 83 1.21 -9.02 13.68
CA GLY A 83 1.52 -9.49 15.03
C GLY A 83 0.90 -8.61 16.10
#